data_AF-A0A495AD79-F1
#
_entry.id   AF-A0A495AD79-F1
#
_cell.length_a   1.000
_cell.length_b   1.000
_cell.length_c   1.000
_cell.angle_alpha   90.00
_cell.angle_beta   90.00
_cell.angle_gamma   90.00
#
_symmetry.space_group_name_H-M   'P 1'
#
loop_
_entity.id
_entity.type
_entity.pdbx_description
1 polymer ?
#
loop_
_entity_poly.entity_id
_entity_poly.type
_entity_poly.pdbx_seq_one_letter_code
_entity_poly.pdbx_strand_id
1 'polypeptide(L)'
;MKGQTYVILALIFTIIVAVFAIVNVDAVEVNYIFWSGESPLILVILFSALMGGIITATVGSIKMFKLQRQLKKIKGENQESIEIINEKNIDNEVENTVSEADSITENER
;
A
#
# COMPACT_ATOMS: atom_id res chain seq x y z
N MET A 1 2.06 1.22 21.27
CA MET A 1 3.51 1.05 21.56
C MET A 1 4.33 0.48 20.38
N LYS A 2 3.75 -0.25 19.41
CA LYS A 2 4.50 -0.92 18.32
C LYS A 2 5.35 0.01 17.41
N GLY A 3 4.91 1.25 17.18
CA GLY A 3 5.66 2.21 16.36
C GLY A 3 6.94 2.74 17.04
N GLN A 4 6.91 2.90 18.37
CA GLN A 4 8.08 3.37 19.13
C GLN A 4 9.20 2.32 19.14
N THR A 5 8.85 1.03 19.17
CA THR A 5 9.84 -0.05 19.06
C THR A 5 10.64 0.05 17.76
N TYR A 6 9.98 0.35 16.63
CA TYR A 6 10.67 0.52 15.35
C TYR A 6 11.62 1.71 15.37
N VAL A 7 11.21 2.85 15.94
CA VAL A 7 12.07 4.04 16.07
C VAL A 7 13.29 3.75 16.93
N ILE A 8 13.12 3.07 18.07
CA ILE A 8 14.24 2.70 18.95
C ILE A 8 15.19 1.73 18.22
N LEU A 9 14.67 0.72 17.52
CA LEU A 9 15.48 -0.23 16.75
C LEU A 9 16.26 0.47 15.63
N ALA A 10 15.60 1.40 14.92
CA ALA A 10 16.23 2.20 13.88
C ALA A 10 17.36 3.06 14.45
N LEU A 11 17.16 3.70 15.61
CA LEU A 11 18.19 4.49 16.27
C LEU A 11 19.42 3.65 16.63
N ILE A 12 19.21 2.48 17.24
CA ILE A 12 20.30 1.55 17.57
C ILE A 12 21.03 1.13 16.29
N PHE A 13 20.31 0.79 15.23
CA PHE A 13 20.89 0.44 13.95
C PHE A 13 21.70 1.59 13.33
N THR A 14 21.20 2.83 13.39
CA THR A 14 21.92 4.03 12.93
C THR A 14 23.23 4.22 13.69
N ILE A 15 23.25 4.01 15.02
CA ILE A 15 24.47 4.09 15.81
C ILE A 15 25.48 3.02 15.36
N ILE A 16 25.04 1.78 15.14
CA ILE A 16 25.91 0.69 14.65
C ILE A 16 26.53 1.07 13.30
N VAL A 17 25.73 1.57 12.35
CA VAL A 17 26.20 2.01 11.03
C VAL A 17 27.19 3.18 11.16
N ALA A 18 26.92 4.14 12.04
CA ALA A 18 27.81 5.28 12.27
C ALA A 18 29.17 4.86 12.82
N VAL A 19 29.20 3.93 13.79
CA VAL A 19 30.44 3.35 14.31
C VAL A 19 31.19 2.63 13.20
N PHE A 20 30.49 1.83 12.39
CA PHE A 20 31.08 1.15 11.23
C PHE A 20 31.73 2.12 10.24
N ALA A 21 31.06 3.25 9.99
CA ALA A 21 31.54 4.29 9.08
C ALA A 21 32.81 4.98 9.60
N ILE A 22 32.90 5.23 10.91
CA ILE A 22 34.10 5.85 11.52
C ILE A 22 35.28 4.87 11.48
N VAL A 23 35.06 3.59 11.82
CA VAL A 23 36.14 2.59 11.89
C VAL A 23 36.65 2.22 10.49
N ASN A 24 35.82 2.31 9.45
CA ASN A 24 36.18 1.96 8.07
C ASN A 24 36.19 3.20 7.17
N VAL A 25 36.64 4.34 7.71
CA VAL A 25 36.78 5.59 6.94
C VAL A 25 38.06 5.63 6.09
N ASP A 26 38.89 4.59 6.16
CA ASP A 26 40.13 4.51 5.40
C ASP A 26 39.86 4.62 3.89
N ALA A 27 40.64 5.48 3.24
CA ALA A 27 40.54 5.71 1.81
C ALA A 27 41.06 4.48 1.06
N VAL A 28 40.21 3.91 0.22
CA VAL A 28 40.57 2.79 -0.67
C VAL A 28 40.35 3.24 -2.11
N GLU A 29 41.20 2.79 -3.02
CA GLU A 29 41.04 3.05 -4.45
C GLU A 29 39.78 2.35 -4.97
N VAL A 30 38.84 3.13 -5.50
CA VAL A 30 37.58 2.64 -6.08
C VAL A 30 37.53 2.99 -7.55
N ASN A 31 37.31 1.98 -8.38
CA ASN A 31 37.09 2.15 -9.81
C ASN A 31 35.60 2.32 -10.07
N TYR A 32 35.17 3.57 -10.26
CA TYR A 32 33.83 3.89 -10.75
C TYR A 32 33.74 3.68 -12.26
N ILE A 33 32.52 3.58 -12.78
CA ILE A 33 32.24 3.25 -14.19
C ILE A 33 32.96 4.20 -15.17
N PHE A 34 33.20 5.46 -14.78
CA PHE A 34 33.82 6.48 -15.65
C PHE A 34 35.07 7.14 -15.04
N TRP A 35 35.48 6.78 -13.82
CA TRP A 35 36.62 7.40 -13.12
C TRP A 35 37.11 6.49 -11.99
N SER A 36 38.41 6.46 -11.69
CA SER A 36 38.97 5.93 -10.43
C SER A 36 39.26 7.05 -9.41
N GLY A 37 39.01 6.79 -8.14
CA GLY A 37 39.32 7.74 -7.07
C GLY A 37 39.40 7.08 -5.70
N GLU A 38 40.15 7.69 -4.79
CA GLU A 38 40.24 7.25 -3.41
C GLU A 38 39.01 7.71 -2.63
N SER A 39 38.29 6.75 -2.04
CA SER A 39 37.11 7.04 -1.24
C SER A 39 36.91 5.98 -0.17
N PRO A 40 36.36 6.34 0.99
CA PRO A 40 35.99 5.35 2.00
C PRO A 40 34.96 4.36 1.44
N LEU A 41 35.27 3.07 1.48
CA LEU A 41 34.43 2.01 0.89
C LEU A 41 33.00 2.03 1.46
N ILE A 42 32.84 2.38 2.73
CA ILE A 42 31.53 2.48 3.39
C ILE A 42 30.60 3.50 2.73
N LEU A 43 31.13 4.63 2.24
CA LEU A 43 30.32 5.64 1.55
C LEU A 43 29.76 5.09 0.24
N VAL A 44 30.57 4.33 -0.49
CA VAL A 44 30.15 3.68 -1.74
C VAL A 44 29.05 2.65 -1.49
N ILE A 45 29.20 1.83 -0.44
CA ILE A 45 28.19 0.84 -0.04
C ILE A 45 26.89 1.52 0.39
N LEU A 46 26.97 2.54 1.26
CA LEU A 46 25.79 3.27 1.73
C LEU A 46 25.06 3.95 0.58
N PHE A 47 25.79 4.59 -0.35
CA PHE A 47 25.19 5.21 -1.52
C PHE A 47 24.52 4.18 -2.44
N SER A 48 25.16 3.03 -2.66
CA SER A 48 24.60 1.94 -3.47
C SER A 48 23.33 1.35 -2.84
N ALA A 49 23.35 1.11 -1.52
CA ALA A 49 22.21 0.62 -0.78
C ALA A 49 21.06 1.64 -0.77
N LEU A 50 21.37 2.93 -0.59
CA LEU A 50 20.40 4.02 -0.68
C LEU A 50 19.75 4.06 -2.07
N MET A 51 20.54 3.97 -3.14
CA MET A 51 20.03 3.97 -4.51
C MET A 51 19.10 2.78 -4.75
N GLY A 52 19.50 1.58 -4.30
CA GLY A 52 18.64 0.39 -4.34
C GLY A 52 17.33 0.59 -3.59
N GLY A 53 17.38 1.17 -2.38
CA GLY A 53 16.20 1.50 -1.58
C GLY A 53 15.26 2.48 -2.27
N ILE A 54 15.79 3.53 -2.90
CA ILE A 54 15.01 4.51 -3.68
C ILE A 54 14.31 3.83 -4.85
N ILE A 55 15.02 2.96 -5.60
CA ILE A 55 14.43 2.22 -6.72
C ILE A 55 13.31 1.32 -6.22
N THR A 56 13.55 0.52 -5.19
CA THR A 56 12.52 -0.37 -4.60
C THR A 56 11.32 0.41 -4.08
N ALA A 57 11.55 1.52 -3.36
CA ALA A 57 10.48 2.38 -2.85
C ALA A 57 9.65 3.00 -3.98
N THR A 58 10.29 3.43 -5.06
CA THR A 58 9.62 4.02 -6.22
C THR A 58 8.73 2.97 -6.92
N VAL A 59 9.29 1.80 -7.23
CA VAL A 59 8.53 0.69 -7.85
C VAL A 59 7.39 0.23 -6.93
N GLY A 60 7.66 0.10 -5.64
CA GLY A 60 6.66 -0.26 -4.63
C GLY A 60 5.53 0.76 -4.54
N SER A 61 5.85 2.06 -4.59
CA SER A 61 4.87 3.15 -4.54
C SER A 61 3.94 3.14 -5.76
N ILE A 62 4.47 2.93 -6.97
CA ILE A 62 3.66 2.80 -8.19
C ILE A 62 2.69 1.63 -8.07
N LYS A 63 3.16 0.47 -7.59
CA LYS A 63 2.31 -0.72 -7.37
C LYS A 63 1.23 -0.42 -6.33
N MET A 64 1.59 0.21 -5.22
CA MET A 64 0.65 0.58 -4.16
C MET A 64 -0.44 1.53 -4.66
N PHE A 65 -0.06 2.54 -5.46
CA PHE A 65 -1.02 3.47 -6.05
C PHE A 65 -2.01 2.78 -6.99
N LYS A 66 -1.53 1.87 -7.85
CA LYS A 66 -2.42 1.04 -8.70
C LYS A 66 -3.37 0.19 -7.86
N LEU A 67 -2.87 -0.42 -6.79
CA LEU A 67 -3.66 -1.22 -5.87
C LEU A 67 -4.75 -0.39 -5.19
N GLN A 68 -4.42 0.81 -4.71
CA GLN A 68 -5.40 1.73 -4.12
C GLN A 68 -6.46 2.16 -5.13
N ARG A 69 -6.10 2.42 -6.38
CA ARG A 69 -7.06 2.75 -7.44
C ARG A 69 -7.99 1.58 -7.75
N GLN A 70 -7.47 0.36 -7.81
CA GLN A 70 -8.29 -0.85 -8.00
C GLN A 70 -9.23 -1.08 -6.81
N LEU A 71 -8.74 -0.90 -5.58
CA LEU A 71 -9.57 -0.99 -4.38
C LEU A 71 -10.72 0.02 -4.41
N LYS A 72 -10.47 1.26 -4.85
CA LYS A 72 -11.53 2.27 -4.97
C LYS A 72 -12.55 1.89 -6.05
N LYS A 73 -12.10 1.34 -7.18
CA LYS A 73 -12.99 0.88 -8.26
C LYS A 73 -13.88 -0.28 -7.80
N ILE A 74 -13.29 -1.33 -7.23
CA ILE A 74 -14.02 -2.51 -6.73
C ILE A 74 -15.01 -2.11 -5.63
N LYS A 75 -14.63 -1.20 -4.71
CA LYS A 75 -15.55 -0.70 -3.70
C LYS A 75 -16.75 0.04 -4.31
N GLY A 76 -16.54 0.82 -5.36
CA GLY A 76 -17.62 1.51 -6.08
C GLY A 76 -18.57 0.53 -6.78
N GLU A 77 -18.03 -0.43 -7.53
CA GLU A 77 -18.82 -1.47 -8.22
C GLU A 77 -19.64 -2.33 -7.23
N ASN A 78 -19.05 -2.66 -6.08
CA ASN A 78 -19.76 -3.37 -5.03
C ASN A 78 -20.90 -2.53 -4.43
N GLN A 79 -20.71 -1.22 -4.28
CA GLN A 79 -21.74 -0.34 -3.72
C GLN A 79 -22.93 -0.18 -4.68
N GLU A 80 -22.67 -0.01 -5.98
CA GLU A 80 -23.70 0.01 -7.03
C GLU A 80 -24.45 -1.33 -7.08
N SER A 81 -23.73 -2.45 -7.01
CA SER A 81 -24.35 -3.78 -6.98
C SER A 81 -25.24 -3.99 -5.74
N ILE A 82 -24.84 -3.45 -4.58
CA ILE A 82 -25.64 -3.52 -3.34
C ILE A 82 -26.90 -2.64 -3.47
N GLU A 83 -26.80 -1.46 -4.08
CA GLU A 83 -27.97 -0.60 -4.34
C GLU A 83 -28.98 -1.28 -5.26
N ILE A 84 -28.53 -1.87 -6.38
CA ILE A 84 -29.40 -2.59 -7.32
C ILE A 84 -30.08 -3.79 -6.64
N ILE A 85 -29.36 -4.53 -5.78
CA ILE A 85 -29.94 -5.64 -5.03
C ILE A 85 -31.02 -5.15 -4.08
N ASN A 86 -30.78 -4.04 -3.37
CA ASN A 86 -31.76 -3.48 -2.44
C ASN A 86 -33.01 -2.96 -3.17
N GLU A 87 -32.84 -2.25 -4.28
CA GLU A 87 -33.95 -1.74 -5.11
C GLU A 87 -34.84 -2.89 -5.61
N LYS A 88 -34.23 -3.95 -6.18
CA LYS A 88 -34.97 -5.13 -6.61
C LYS A 88 -35.67 -5.86 -5.47
N ASN A 89 -35.09 -5.90 -4.26
CA ASN A 89 -35.77 -6.53 -3.12
C ASN A 89 -36.99 -5.72 -2.69
N ILE A 90 -36.91 -4.39 -2.69
CA ILE A 90 -38.05 -3.50 -2.40
C ILE A 90 -39.15 -3.69 -3.44
N ASP A 91 -38.82 -3.73 -4.73
CA ASP A 91 -39.80 -3.94 -5.80
C ASP A 91 -40.55 -5.27 -5.64
N ASN A 92 -39.83 -6.35 -5.31
CA ASN A 92 -40.44 -7.67 -5.04
C ASN A 92 -41.34 -7.65 -3.79
N GLU A 93 -40.99 -6.89 -2.74
CA GLU A 93 -41.79 -6.79 -1.51
C GLU A 93 -43.06 -5.97 -1.74
N VAL A 94 -42.99 -4.91 -2.56
CA VAL A 94 -44.14 -4.13 -3.00
C VAL A 94 -45.06 -4.96 -3.91
N GLU A 95 -44.51 -5.72 -4.87
CA GLU A 95 -45.31 -6.57 -5.75
C GLU A 95 -46.04 -7.69 -4.99
N ASN A 96 -45.39 -8.31 -4.00
CA ASN A 96 -46.02 -9.31 -3.14
C ASN A 96 -47.15 -8.72 -2.28
N THR A 97 -46.95 -7.54 -1.68
CA THR A 97 -47.98 -6.90 -0.84
C THR A 97 -49.19 -6.40 -1.64
N VAL A 98 -48.97 -5.94 -2.88
CA VAL A 98 -50.06 -5.56 -3.81
C VAL A 98 -50.85 -6.79 -4.27
N SER A 99 -50.15 -7.88 -4.64
CA SER A 99 -50.78 -9.16 -5.01
C SER A 99 -51.60 -9.75 -3.86
N GLU A 100 -51.08 -9.67 -2.63
CA GLU A 100 -51.79 -10.13 -1.44
C GLU A 100 -53.03 -9.27 -1.14
N ALA A 101 -52.94 -7.94 -1.29
CA ALA A 101 -54.08 -7.03 -1.14
C ALA A 101 -55.18 -7.25 -2.21
N ASP A 102 -54.79 -7.45 -3.47
CA ASP A 102 -55.72 -7.72 -4.57
C ASP A 102 -56.48 -9.04 -4.34
N SER A 103 -55.79 -10.08 -3.86
CA SER A 103 -56.39 -11.38 -3.54
C SER A 103 -57.42 -11.32 -2.40
N ILE A 104 -57.24 -10.41 -1.43
CA ILE A 104 -58.17 -10.22 -0.32
C ILE A 104 -59.43 -9.47 -0.81
N THR A 105 -59.27 -8.47 -1.68
CA THR A 105 -60.41 -7.71 -2.23
C THR A 105 -61.26 -8.50 -3.22
N GLU A 106 -60.68 -9.50 -3.89
CA GLU A 106 -61.38 -10.36 -4.84
C GLU A 106 -62.20 -11.47 -4.14
N ASN A 107 -61.82 -11.86 -2.92
CA ASN A 107 -62.53 -12.87 -2.11
C ASN A 107 -63.72 -12.29 -1.29
N GLU A 108 -63.83 -10.95 -1.20
CA GLU A 108 -64.94 -10.25 -0.54
C GLU A 108 -66.09 -9.83 -1.51
N ARG A 109 -65.98 -10.17 -2.80
CA ARG A 109 -67.04 -9.98 -3.81
C ARG A 109 -67.75 -11.29 -4.17
#